data_AF-A0A6I3SSA4-F1
#
_entry.id   AF-A0A6I3SSA4-F1
#
_cell.length_a   1.000
_cell.length_b   1.000
_cell.length_c   1.000
_cell.angle_alpha   90.00
_cell.angle_beta   90.00
_cell.angle_gamma   90.00
#
_symmetry.space_group_name_H-M   'P 1'
#
loop_
_entity.id
_entity.type
_entity.pdbx_description
1 polymer ?
#
loop_
_entity_poly.entity_id
_entity_poly.type
_entity_poly.pdbx_seq_one_letter_code
_entity_poly.pdbx_strand_id
1 'polypeptide(L)'
;MISQANATLHSLMFTKWFTEELLSWQWWGIIGFLTFSYILCFTLMNKKRLTETILFGSLVSVFAVVMDVILSNMNAFLYNVNLVPMIPSIFIYDITALPMYFMLIFQHATLWKKYSIWITLASAIMGFIFTPLMVKLGYLQFIWWNYFLAFLVIAFIGFLAKAVMSLIFYVEESYRAEQKISFSQATVPQPAMRPSGVRNDRRSSDSEDS
;
A
#
# COMPACT_ATOMS: atom_id res chain seq x y z
N MET A 1 24.95 28.97 -2.64
CA MET A 1 23.91 29.32 -3.63
C MET A 1 22.65 28.50 -3.43
N ILE A 2 22.68 27.17 -3.49
CA ILE A 2 21.47 26.32 -3.32
C ILE A 2 20.83 26.47 -1.93
N SER A 3 21.62 26.52 -0.85
CA SER A 3 21.10 26.70 0.52
C SER A 3 20.40 28.05 0.72
N GLN A 4 20.93 29.12 0.12
CA GLN A 4 20.32 30.46 0.18
C GLN A 4 19.02 30.52 -0.64
N ALA A 5 19.01 29.91 -1.83
CA ALA A 5 17.80 29.80 -2.65
C ALA A 5 16.69 29.04 -1.91
N ASN A 6 17.03 27.91 -1.26
CA ASN A 6 16.07 27.16 -0.44
C ASN A 6 15.54 27.97 0.74
N ALA A 7 16.40 28.72 1.44
CA ALA A 7 15.97 29.57 2.55
C ALA A 7 15.01 30.67 2.09
N THR A 8 15.29 31.31 0.95
CA THR A 8 14.37 32.29 0.35
C THR A 8 13.05 31.65 -0.07
N LEU A 9 13.07 30.45 -0.68
CA LEU A 9 11.88 29.73 -1.11
C LEU A 9 10.98 29.37 0.09
N HIS A 10 11.57 28.87 1.17
CA HIS A 10 10.85 28.59 2.42
C HIS A 10 10.20 29.85 3.00
N SER A 11 10.91 30.98 3.04
CA SER A 11 10.36 32.22 3.58
C SER A 11 9.19 32.76 2.74
N LEU A 12 9.30 32.70 1.41
CA LEU A 12 8.23 33.11 0.49
C LEU A 12 7.01 32.20 0.61
N MET A 13 7.21 30.88 0.65
CA MET A 13 6.12 29.92 0.81
C MET A 13 5.42 30.08 2.15
N PHE A 14 6.17 30.22 3.25
CA PHE A 14 5.59 30.41 4.57
C PHE A 14 4.78 31.71 4.66
N THR A 15 5.32 32.80 4.10
CA THR A 15 4.63 34.09 4.08
C THR A 15 3.33 33.98 3.30
N LYS A 16 3.38 33.47 2.05
CA LYS A 16 2.19 33.25 1.21
C LYS A 16 1.14 32.38 1.91
N TRP A 17 1.58 31.26 2.50
CA TRP A 17 0.68 30.36 3.20
C TRP A 17 -0.01 31.06 4.37
N PHE A 18 0.76 31.78 5.21
CA PHE A 18 0.20 32.45 6.39
C PHE A 18 -0.72 33.62 6.04
N THR A 19 -0.42 34.37 4.98
CA THR A 19 -1.18 35.58 4.63
C THR A 19 -2.36 35.33 3.70
N GLU A 20 -2.28 34.35 2.79
CA GLU A 20 -3.26 34.17 1.70
C GLU A 20 -3.98 32.82 1.75
N GLU A 21 -3.33 31.75 2.23
CA GLU A 21 -3.89 30.40 2.17
C GLU A 21 -4.51 29.96 3.50
N LEU A 22 -3.90 30.33 4.63
CA LEU A 22 -4.40 30.04 5.97
C LEU A 22 -5.78 30.68 6.16
N LEU A 23 -6.79 29.86 6.48
CA LEU A 23 -8.20 30.27 6.65
C LEU A 23 -8.90 30.79 5.37
N SER A 24 -8.30 30.64 4.19
CA SER A 24 -8.99 30.90 2.93
C SER A 24 -10.19 29.97 2.73
N TRP A 25 -11.17 30.39 1.91
CA TRP A 25 -12.28 29.54 1.49
C TRP A 25 -11.81 28.21 0.89
N GLN A 26 -10.69 28.25 0.15
CA GLN A 26 -10.07 27.06 -0.44
C GLN A 26 -9.52 26.10 0.62
N TRP A 27 -8.97 26.63 1.72
CA TRP A 27 -8.43 25.81 2.82
C TRP A 27 -9.55 25.04 3.55
N TRP A 28 -10.66 25.71 3.85
CA TRP A 28 -11.86 25.08 4.41
C TRP A 28 -12.46 24.04 3.45
N GLY A 29 -12.39 24.29 2.14
CA GLY A 29 -12.79 23.33 1.12
C GLY A 29 -12.02 22.00 1.22
N ILE A 30 -10.70 22.05 1.39
CA ILE A 30 -9.89 20.83 1.53
C ILE A 30 -10.21 20.10 2.84
N ILE A 31 -10.38 20.82 3.96
CA ILE A 31 -10.77 20.21 5.24
C ILE A 31 -12.14 19.56 5.17
N GLY A 32 -13.12 20.23 4.54
CA GLY A 32 -14.44 19.68 4.31
C GLY A 32 -14.39 18.40 3.49
N PHE A 33 -13.61 18.41 2.40
CA PHE A 33 -13.40 17.24 1.56
C PHE A 33 -12.73 16.07 2.30
N LEU A 34 -11.71 16.35 3.11
CA LEU A 34 -11.04 15.35 3.94
C LEU A 34 -12.00 14.76 4.97
N THR A 35 -12.73 15.61 5.69
CA THR A 35 -13.71 15.19 6.69
C THR A 35 -14.78 14.29 6.06
N PHE A 36 -15.30 14.67 4.89
CA PHE A 36 -16.25 13.87 4.13
C PHE A 36 -15.67 12.51 3.73
N SER A 37 -14.44 12.49 3.21
CA SER A 37 -13.75 11.25 2.80
C SER A 37 -13.55 10.29 3.97
N TYR A 38 -13.17 10.83 5.14
CA TYR A 38 -13.04 10.06 6.37
C TYR A 38 -14.38 9.45 6.80
N ILE A 39 -15.44 10.26 6.90
CA ILE A 39 -16.76 9.78 7.30
C ILE A 39 -17.24 8.66 6.36
N LEU A 40 -17.06 8.85 5.04
CA LEU A 40 -17.44 7.85 4.05
C LEU A 40 -16.64 6.55 4.22
N CYS A 41 -15.32 6.64 4.39
CA CYS A 41 -14.47 5.47 4.58
C CYS A 41 -14.81 4.72 5.87
N PHE A 42 -14.95 5.41 7.00
CA PHE A 42 -15.28 4.79 8.27
C PHE A 42 -16.65 4.11 8.27
N THR A 43 -17.62 4.66 7.54
CA THR A 43 -18.96 4.06 7.44
C THR A 43 -18.97 2.79 6.59
N LEU A 44 -18.17 2.74 5.52
CA LEU A 44 -18.11 1.59 4.60
C LEU A 44 -17.10 0.52 5.01
N MET A 45 -16.16 0.85 5.91
CA MET A 45 -15.05 -0.03 6.25
C MET A 45 -15.49 -1.22 7.11
N ASN A 46 -15.20 -2.43 6.62
CA ASN A 46 -15.56 -3.67 7.31
C ASN A 46 -14.46 -4.14 8.27
N LYS A 47 -14.84 -4.52 9.51
CA LYS A 47 -13.89 -4.90 10.57
C LYS A 47 -13.18 -6.24 10.36
N LYS A 48 -13.68 -7.08 9.45
CA LYS A 48 -13.20 -8.47 9.28
C LYS A 48 -11.77 -8.61 8.76
N ARG A 49 -11.28 -7.68 7.94
CA ARG A 49 -9.94 -7.71 7.32
C ARG A 49 -9.21 -6.38 7.48
N LEU A 50 -9.36 -5.75 8.64
CA LEU A 50 -8.81 -4.41 8.90
C LEU A 50 -7.29 -4.35 8.73
N THR A 51 -6.57 -5.30 9.32
CA THR A 51 -5.10 -5.29 9.30
C THR A 51 -4.56 -5.32 7.86
N GLU A 52 -5.05 -6.24 7.04
CA GLU A 52 -4.65 -6.34 5.63
C GLU A 52 -5.04 -5.09 4.82
N THR A 53 -6.20 -4.52 5.12
CA THR A 53 -6.68 -3.32 4.43
C THR A 53 -5.82 -2.10 4.78
N ILE A 54 -5.52 -1.91 6.07
CA ILE A 54 -4.69 -0.79 6.56
C ILE A 54 -3.29 -0.92 5.99
N LEU A 55 -2.72 -2.14 5.98
CA LEU A 55 -1.43 -2.40 5.36
C LEU A 55 -1.45 -2.04 3.87
N PHE A 56 -2.47 -2.50 3.13
CA PHE A 56 -2.62 -2.18 1.72
C PHE A 56 -2.70 -0.66 1.47
N GLY A 57 -3.55 0.07 2.19
CA GLY A 57 -3.63 1.51 1.96
C GLY A 57 -2.43 2.29 2.47
N SER A 58 -1.67 1.77 3.45
CA SER A 58 -0.36 2.35 3.80
C SER A 58 0.67 2.19 2.67
N LEU A 59 0.64 1.07 1.94
CA LEU A 59 1.47 0.92 0.74
C LEU A 59 1.04 1.90 -0.36
N VAL A 60 -0.27 2.06 -0.56
CA VAL A 60 -0.81 3.03 -1.52
C VAL A 60 -0.37 4.45 -1.17
N SER A 61 -0.45 4.87 0.11
CA SER A 61 -0.04 6.21 0.52
C SER A 61 1.45 6.44 0.31
N VAL A 62 2.29 5.46 0.64
CA VAL A 62 3.75 5.54 0.41
C VAL A 62 4.05 5.68 -1.08
N PHE A 63 3.46 4.84 -1.93
CA PHE A 63 3.68 4.94 -3.37
C PHE A 63 3.15 6.24 -3.97
N ALA A 64 2.01 6.74 -3.48
CA ALA A 64 1.45 8.00 -3.92
C ALA A 64 2.36 9.17 -3.56
N VAL A 65 2.85 9.26 -2.32
CA VAL A 65 3.77 10.32 -1.89
C VAL A 65 5.09 10.25 -2.65
N VAL A 66 5.65 9.06 -2.86
CA VAL A 66 6.89 8.92 -3.63
C VAL A 66 6.69 9.41 -5.07
N MET A 67 5.59 9.03 -5.72
CA MET A 67 5.28 9.51 -7.06
C MET A 67 5.05 11.02 -7.08
N ASP A 68 4.32 11.57 -6.12
CA ASP A 68 4.04 13.00 -6.01
C ASP A 68 5.33 13.83 -5.85
N VAL A 69 6.24 13.38 -5.00
CA VAL A 69 7.56 14.01 -4.82
C VAL A 69 8.36 13.98 -6.11
N ILE A 70 8.42 12.83 -6.81
CA ILE A 70 9.14 12.72 -8.09
C ILE A 70 8.54 13.69 -9.12
N LEU A 71 7.22 13.69 -9.25
CA LEU A 71 6.49 14.50 -10.23
C LEU A 71 6.63 16.00 -9.95
N SER A 72 6.54 16.39 -8.68
CA SER A 72 6.75 17.77 -8.24
C SER A 72 8.20 18.23 -8.49
N ASN A 73 9.19 17.38 -8.24
CA ASN A 73 10.59 17.70 -8.56
C ASN A 73 10.84 17.84 -10.07
N MET A 74 10.09 17.11 -10.91
CA MET A 74 10.13 17.26 -12.36
C MET A 74 9.29 18.45 -12.86
N ASN A 75 8.71 19.27 -11.96
CA ASN A 75 7.80 20.36 -12.31
C ASN A 75 6.64 19.89 -13.22
N ALA A 76 6.10 18.69 -12.99
CA ALA A 76 4.94 18.20 -13.73
C ALA A 76 3.72 19.12 -13.52
N PHE A 77 3.49 19.47 -12.26
CA PHE A 77 2.39 20.28 -11.80
C PHE A 77 2.81 21.10 -10.58
N LEU A 78 2.02 22.13 -10.27
CA LEU A 78 2.21 23.02 -9.14
C LEU A 78 0.93 23.06 -8.31
N TYR A 79 1.10 23.06 -6.99
CA TYR A 79 0.02 23.29 -6.05
C TYR A 79 -0.08 24.77 -5.72
N ASN A 80 -1.22 25.36 -6.06
CA ASN A 80 -1.48 26.78 -5.83
C ASN A 80 -1.95 27.06 -4.40
N VAL A 81 -2.52 26.05 -3.74
CA VAL A 81 -3.04 26.11 -2.38
C VAL A 81 -2.54 24.91 -1.62
N ASN A 82 -1.92 25.14 -0.46
CA ASN A 82 -1.33 24.12 0.36
C ASN A 82 -1.93 24.14 1.76
N LEU A 83 -2.24 22.96 2.30
CA LEU A 83 -2.72 22.85 3.69
C LEU A 83 -1.60 23.08 4.70
N VAL A 84 -0.37 22.71 4.32
CA VAL A 84 0.84 22.82 5.13
C VAL A 84 1.94 23.45 4.25
N PRO A 85 2.73 24.41 4.77
CA PRO A 85 3.79 25.06 4.02
C PRO A 85 5.04 24.15 3.96
N MET A 86 5.02 23.15 3.08
CA MET A 86 6.10 22.16 2.93
C MET A 86 6.61 22.10 1.49
N ILE A 87 7.91 21.92 1.29
CA ILE A 87 8.55 21.85 -0.03
C ILE A 87 9.15 20.44 -0.22
N PRO A 88 8.84 19.73 -1.33
CA PRO A 88 7.75 20.01 -2.26
C PRO A 88 6.38 19.93 -1.57
N SER A 89 5.43 20.69 -2.11
CA SER A 89 4.05 20.66 -1.64
C SER A 89 3.46 19.26 -1.83
N ILE A 90 2.98 18.65 -0.75
CA ILE A 90 2.29 17.36 -0.81
C ILE A 90 0.80 17.61 -0.64
N PHE A 91 0.00 17.09 -1.57
CA PHE A 91 -1.44 17.17 -1.43
C PHE A 91 -1.90 16.14 -0.40
N ILE A 92 -2.47 16.60 0.72
CA ILE A 92 -2.89 15.73 1.83
C ILE A 92 -3.88 14.64 1.38
N TYR A 93 -4.63 14.92 0.32
CA TYR A 93 -5.45 13.94 -0.40
C TYR A 93 -4.70 12.63 -0.71
N ASP A 94 -3.45 12.69 -1.17
CA ASP A 94 -2.67 11.51 -1.59
C ASP A 94 -2.26 10.62 -0.41
N ILE A 95 -2.22 11.18 0.80
CA ILE A 95 -1.91 10.45 2.04
C ILE A 95 -3.17 9.90 2.71
N THR A 96 -4.33 10.49 2.44
CA THR A 96 -5.55 10.25 3.20
C THR A 96 -6.68 9.70 2.34
N ALA A 97 -7.28 10.53 1.50
CA ALA A 97 -8.46 10.19 0.72
C ALA A 97 -8.14 9.12 -0.35
N LEU A 98 -7.04 9.28 -1.09
CA LEU A 98 -6.63 8.32 -2.12
C LEU A 98 -6.46 6.89 -1.56
N PRO A 99 -5.64 6.65 -0.52
CA PRO A 99 -5.51 5.31 0.05
C PRO A 99 -6.82 4.83 0.67
N MET A 100 -7.65 5.68 1.27
CA MET A 100 -8.96 5.29 1.80
C MET A 100 -9.90 4.73 0.72
N TYR A 101 -10.01 5.39 -0.43
CA TYR A 101 -10.85 4.88 -1.52
C TYR A 101 -10.31 3.55 -2.07
N PHE A 102 -8.99 3.43 -2.17
CA PHE A 102 -8.36 2.21 -2.66
C PHE A 102 -8.51 1.05 -1.67
N MET A 103 -8.44 1.33 -0.36
CA MET A 103 -8.75 0.40 0.71
C MET A 103 -10.18 -0.16 0.57
N LEU A 104 -11.17 0.69 0.33
CA LEU A 104 -12.57 0.25 0.14
C LEU A 104 -12.72 -0.68 -1.07
N ILE A 105 -12.07 -0.36 -2.19
CA ILE A 105 -12.07 -1.21 -3.39
C ILE A 105 -11.42 -2.56 -3.09
N PHE A 106 -10.28 -2.55 -2.39
CA PHE A 106 -9.57 -3.76 -2.00
C PHE A 106 -10.42 -4.68 -1.10
N GLN A 107 -11.19 -4.11 -0.16
CA GLN A 107 -12.06 -4.88 0.71
C GLN A 107 -13.19 -5.60 -0.04
N HIS A 108 -13.81 -4.94 -1.01
CA HIS A 108 -14.97 -5.47 -1.73
C HIS A 108 -14.58 -6.37 -2.92
N ALA A 109 -13.42 -6.14 -3.52
CA ALA A 109 -12.94 -6.89 -4.68
C ALA A 109 -11.88 -7.93 -4.31
N THR A 110 -12.34 -9.11 -3.88
CA THR A 110 -11.45 -10.22 -3.51
C THR A 110 -10.75 -10.88 -4.70
N LEU A 111 -11.42 -10.94 -5.86
CA LEU A 111 -10.85 -11.48 -7.10
C LEU A 111 -10.02 -10.43 -7.84
N TRP A 112 -8.83 -10.82 -8.31
CA TRP A 112 -7.94 -9.99 -9.13
C TRP A 112 -8.66 -9.34 -10.33
N LYS A 113 -9.47 -10.10 -11.08
CA LYS A 113 -10.22 -9.54 -12.23
C LYS A 113 -11.18 -8.43 -11.83
N LYS A 114 -11.94 -8.62 -10.74
CA LYS A 114 -12.87 -7.61 -10.22
C LYS A 114 -12.11 -6.39 -9.72
N TYR A 115 -11.01 -6.61 -8.99
CA TYR A 115 -10.16 -5.55 -8.47
C TYR A 115 -9.61 -4.67 -9.60
N SER A 116 -9.07 -5.27 -10.67
CA SER A 116 -8.53 -4.54 -11.82
C SER A 116 -9.57 -3.65 -12.49
N ILE A 117 -10.82 -4.09 -12.58
CA ILE A 117 -11.90 -3.28 -13.17
C ILE A 117 -12.22 -2.10 -12.25
N TRP A 118 -12.41 -2.35 -10.95
CA TRP A 118 -12.77 -1.31 -9.98
C TRP A 118 -11.64 -0.28 -9.79
N ILE A 119 -10.38 -0.71 -9.75
CA ILE A 119 -9.25 0.21 -9.60
C ILE A 119 -9.08 1.08 -10.85
N THR A 120 -9.27 0.51 -12.05
CA THR A 120 -9.21 1.27 -13.30
C THR A 120 -10.34 2.29 -13.36
N LEU A 121 -11.57 1.90 -12.98
CA LEU A 121 -12.71 2.80 -12.94
C LEU A 121 -12.51 3.93 -11.92
N ALA A 122 -12.06 3.61 -10.71
CA ALA A 122 -11.76 4.61 -9.68
C ALA A 122 -10.63 5.55 -10.11
N SER A 123 -9.58 5.03 -10.73
CA SER A 123 -8.49 5.83 -11.27
C SER A 123 -8.98 6.75 -12.39
N ALA A 124 -9.90 6.28 -13.25
CA ALA A 124 -10.49 7.10 -14.31
C ALA A 124 -11.33 8.24 -13.74
N ILE A 125 -12.14 7.96 -12.70
CA ILE A 125 -12.91 8.99 -11.98
C ILE A 125 -11.95 10.02 -11.37
N MET A 126 -10.87 9.59 -10.72
CA MET A 126 -9.93 10.52 -10.10
C MET A 126 -9.13 11.32 -11.13
N GLY A 127 -8.67 10.69 -12.21
CA GLY A 127 -7.88 11.35 -13.26
C GLY A 127 -8.72 12.30 -14.14
N PHE A 128 -9.94 11.93 -14.49
CA PHE A 128 -10.76 12.68 -15.46
C PHE A 128 -11.91 13.49 -14.87
N ILE A 129 -12.27 13.29 -13.59
CA ILE A 129 -13.32 14.08 -12.93
C ILE A 129 -12.70 14.90 -11.81
N PHE A 130 -12.03 14.25 -10.87
CA PHE A 130 -11.49 14.93 -9.68
C PHE A 130 -10.32 15.87 -10.02
N THR A 131 -9.36 15.40 -10.79
CA THR A 131 -8.18 16.21 -11.19
C THR A 131 -8.57 17.48 -11.97
N PRO A 132 -9.40 17.44 -13.03
CA PRO A 132 -9.83 18.68 -13.70
C PRO A 132 -10.70 19.56 -12.83
N LEU A 133 -11.48 19.00 -11.90
CA LEU A 133 -12.20 19.79 -10.91
C LEU A 133 -11.21 20.59 -10.04
N MET A 134 -10.13 19.96 -9.58
CA MET A 134 -9.09 20.63 -8.79
C MET A 134 -8.35 21.70 -9.59
N VAL A 135 -8.11 21.47 -10.88
CA VAL A 135 -7.52 22.48 -11.77
C VAL A 135 -8.47 23.68 -11.95
N LYS A 136 -9.76 23.44 -12.18
CA LYS A 136 -10.77 24.51 -12.35
C LYS A 136 -10.99 25.33 -11.09
N LEU A 137 -10.94 24.69 -9.92
CA LEU A 137 -11.06 25.37 -8.63
C LEU A 137 -9.77 26.11 -8.23
N GLY A 138 -8.71 25.97 -9.03
CA GLY A 138 -7.44 26.67 -8.84
C GLY A 138 -6.53 26.04 -7.79
N TYR A 139 -6.78 24.80 -7.34
CA TYR A 139 -5.91 24.09 -6.39
C TYR A 139 -4.63 23.58 -7.06
N LEU A 140 -4.73 23.16 -8.32
CA LEU A 140 -3.66 22.52 -9.07
C LEU A 140 -3.46 23.21 -10.42
N GLN A 141 -2.21 23.36 -10.86
CA GLN A 141 -1.88 23.84 -12.18
C GLN A 141 -0.92 22.86 -12.87
N PHE A 142 -1.30 22.40 -14.06
CA PHE A 142 -0.43 21.58 -14.90
C PHE A 142 0.57 22.45 -15.67
N ILE A 143 1.84 22.01 -15.70
CA ILE A 143 2.89 22.64 -16.51
C ILE A 143 3.04 21.87 -17.81
N TRP A 144 3.49 20.61 -17.73
CA TRP A 144 3.63 19.69 -18.86
C TRP A 144 2.85 18.38 -18.65
N TRP A 145 2.15 18.28 -17.52
CA TRP A 145 1.34 17.13 -17.17
C TRP A 145 -0.01 17.12 -17.87
N ASN A 146 -0.62 15.93 -17.97
CA ASN A 146 -1.90 15.72 -18.63
C ASN A 146 -2.84 14.89 -17.75
N TYR A 147 -4.17 15.07 -17.93
CA TYR A 147 -5.18 14.29 -17.22
C TYR A 147 -5.03 12.77 -17.46
N PHE A 148 -4.61 12.38 -18.67
CA PHE A 148 -4.35 10.98 -19.00
C PHE A 148 -3.15 10.41 -18.22
N LEU A 149 -2.08 11.20 -18.04
CA LEU A 149 -0.92 10.78 -17.25
C LEU A 149 -1.28 10.65 -15.77
N ALA A 150 -2.10 11.58 -15.24
CA ALA A 150 -2.63 11.49 -13.88
C ALA A 150 -3.43 10.18 -13.68
N PHE A 151 -4.34 9.86 -14.61
CA PHE A 151 -5.05 8.59 -14.63
C PHE A 151 -4.08 7.39 -14.58
N LEU A 152 -3.06 7.39 -15.44
CA LEU A 152 -2.12 6.29 -15.57
C LEU A 152 -1.30 6.08 -14.30
N VAL A 153 -0.83 7.16 -13.66
CA VAL A 153 -0.07 7.11 -12.41
C VAL A 153 -0.94 6.61 -11.26
N ILE A 154 -2.16 7.12 -11.12
CA ILE A 154 -3.10 6.68 -10.07
C ILE A 154 -3.43 5.19 -10.22
N ALA A 155 -3.68 4.73 -11.45
CA ALA A 155 -3.90 3.31 -11.73
C ALA A 155 -2.65 2.48 -11.41
N PHE A 156 -1.47 2.95 -11.84
CA PHE A 156 -0.20 2.27 -11.59
C PHE A 156 0.07 2.07 -10.10
N ILE A 157 -0.16 3.09 -9.27
CA ILE A 157 -0.03 2.99 -7.80
C ILE A 157 -0.94 1.89 -7.24
N GLY A 158 -2.20 1.83 -7.68
CA GLY A 158 -3.15 0.83 -7.22
C GLY A 158 -2.74 -0.60 -7.60
N PHE A 159 -2.32 -0.79 -8.86
CA PHE A 159 -1.82 -2.08 -9.33
C PHE A 159 -0.54 -2.52 -8.62
N LEU A 160 0.41 -1.58 -8.42
CA LEU A 160 1.67 -1.85 -7.74
C LEU A 160 1.43 -2.27 -6.29
N ALA A 161 0.58 -1.53 -5.55
CA ALA A 161 0.21 -1.89 -4.19
C ALA A 161 -0.45 -3.29 -4.11
N LYS A 162 -1.30 -3.62 -5.08
CA LYS A 162 -1.95 -4.94 -5.11
C LYS A 162 -0.97 -6.06 -5.41
N ALA A 163 -0.03 -5.83 -6.33
CA ALA A 163 1.03 -6.78 -6.66
C ALA A 163 1.91 -7.08 -5.43
N VAL A 164 2.33 -6.05 -4.70
CA VAL A 164 3.12 -6.19 -3.47
C VAL A 164 2.33 -6.96 -2.41
N MET A 165 1.06 -6.63 -2.17
CA MET A 165 0.24 -7.39 -1.22
C MET A 165 0.06 -8.86 -1.62
N SER A 166 -0.09 -9.15 -2.92
CA SER A 166 -0.19 -10.53 -3.39
C SER A 166 1.10 -11.31 -3.20
N LEU A 167 2.26 -10.65 -3.33
CA LEU A 167 3.55 -11.24 -3.04
C LEU A 167 3.68 -11.57 -1.55
N ILE A 168 3.27 -10.66 -0.66
CA ILE A 168 3.28 -10.88 0.80
C ILE A 168 2.43 -12.11 1.15
N PHE A 169 1.20 -12.21 0.64
CA PHE A 169 0.34 -13.37 0.90
C PHE A 169 0.91 -14.67 0.36
N TYR A 170 1.52 -14.64 -0.84
CA TYR A 170 2.17 -15.82 -1.41
C TYR A 170 3.32 -16.32 -0.51
N VAL A 171 4.16 -15.40 -0.03
CA VAL A 171 5.26 -15.72 0.89
C VAL A 171 4.74 -16.28 2.21
N GLU A 172 3.71 -15.66 2.81
CA GLU A 172 3.09 -16.17 4.03
C GLU A 172 2.53 -17.59 3.87
N GLU A 173 1.93 -17.89 2.72
CA GLU A 173 1.40 -19.22 2.43
C GLU A 173 2.52 -20.27 2.27
N SER A 174 3.62 -19.91 1.61
CA SER A 174 4.81 -20.76 1.51
C SER A 174 5.40 -21.10 2.88
N TYR A 175 5.59 -20.09 3.75
CA TYR A 175 6.10 -20.32 5.10
C TYR A 175 5.15 -21.18 5.96
N ARG A 176 3.84 -20.96 5.88
CA ARG A 176 2.86 -21.79 6.61
C ARG A 176 2.83 -23.23 6.10
N ALA A 177 3.02 -23.45 4.80
CA ALA A 177 3.09 -24.78 4.21
C ALA A 177 4.34 -25.53 4.70
N GLU A 178 5.51 -24.90 4.65
CA GLU A 178 6.77 -25.47 5.16
C GLU A 178 6.69 -25.80 6.66
N GLN A 179 6.10 -24.90 7.46
CA GLN A 179 5.94 -25.12 8.89
C GLN A 179 5.00 -26.29 9.21
N LYS A 180 3.88 -26.43 8.47
CA LYS A 180 2.98 -27.58 8.62
C LYS A 180 3.67 -28.89 8.26
N ILE A 181 4.49 -28.91 7.21
CA ILE A 181 5.26 -30.10 6.80
C ILE A 181 6.28 -30.47 7.87
N SER A 182 7.04 -29.51 8.39
CA SER A 182 8.03 -29.71 9.46
C SER A 182 7.37 -30.25 10.74
N PHE A 183 6.23 -29.67 11.15
CA PHE A 183 5.47 -30.14 12.32
C PHE A 183 4.90 -31.54 12.12
N SER A 184 4.39 -31.86 10.92
CA SER A 184 3.90 -33.20 10.58
C SER A 184 5.02 -34.24 10.57
N GLN A 185 6.24 -33.88 10.14
CA GLN A 185 7.39 -34.78 10.18
C GLN A 185 7.91 -35.01 11.61
N ALA A 186 7.91 -33.97 12.46
CA ALA A 186 8.29 -34.07 13.86
C ALA A 186 7.33 -34.96 14.69
N THR A 187 6.10 -35.16 14.23
CA THR A 187 5.08 -35.99 14.88
C THR A 187 5.01 -37.43 14.37
N VAL A 188 5.76 -37.80 13.32
CA VAL A 188 5.90 -39.21 12.92
C VAL A 188 6.80 -39.91 13.96
N PRO A 189 6.28 -40.85 14.78
CA PRO A 189 7.13 -41.58 15.70
C PRO A 189 8.15 -42.38 14.88
N GLN A 190 9.44 -42.15 15.11
CA GLN A 190 10.47 -43.02 14.54
C GLN A 190 10.14 -44.46 14.94
N PRO A 191 9.99 -45.40 13.99
CA PRO A 191 9.76 -46.78 14.35
C PRO A 191 10.99 -47.26 15.10
N ALA A 192 10.83 -47.51 16.40
CA ALA A 192 11.88 -48.04 17.26
C ALA A 192 12.40 -49.33 16.61
N MET A 193 13.61 -49.25 16.04
CA MET A 193 14.26 -50.36 15.39
C MET A 193 14.53 -51.41 16.48
N ARG A 194 13.68 -52.44 16.56
CA ARG A 194 13.88 -53.58 17.45
C ARG A 194 15.19 -54.25 17.02
N PRO A 195 16.18 -54.46 17.91
CA PRO A 195 17.40 -55.17 17.54
C PRO A 195 17.04 -56.64 17.34
N SER A 196 16.81 -57.03 16.08
CA SER A 196 16.67 -58.43 15.68
C SER A 196 18.07 -59.04 15.58
N GLY A 197 18.48 -59.80 16.59
CA GLY A 197 19.78 -60.46 16.53
C GLY A 197 20.26 -61.15 17.80
N VAL A 198 19.50 -62.09 18.37
CA VAL A 198 20.08 -63.19 19.18
C VAL A 198 19.38 -64.50 18.80
N ARG A 199 19.82 -65.10 17.69
CA ARG A 199 19.57 -66.52 17.39
C ARG A 199 20.79 -67.27 17.88
N ASN A 200 20.70 -67.83 19.08
CA ASN A 200 21.75 -68.67 19.64
C ASN A 200 21.67 -70.05 18.98
N ASP A 201 22.53 -70.29 17.98
CA ASP A 201 22.73 -71.60 17.38
C ASP A 201 23.38 -72.52 18.43
N ARG A 202 22.58 -73.41 19.05
CA ARG A 202 23.11 -74.61 19.70
C ARG A 202 23.19 -75.72 18.66
N ARG A 203 24.38 -75.90 18.09
CA ARG A 203 24.74 -77.09 17.30
C ARG A 203 25.69 -77.96 18.13
N SER A 204 25.20 -79.16 18.42
CA SER A 204 25.88 -80.44 18.68
C SER A 204 27.41 -80.47 18.89
N SER A 205 27.81 -81.02 20.03
CA SER A 205 28.88 -82.04 20.17
C SER A 205 28.21 -83.19 20.94
N ASP A 206 28.02 -84.38 20.37
CA ASP A 206 29.00 -85.49 20.26
C ASP A 206 29.85 -85.58 21.54
N SER A 207 30.01 -86.68 22.25
CA SER A 207 29.79 -88.11 22.04
C SER A 207 30.20 -88.79 23.37
N GLU A 208 29.73 -90.02 23.60
CA GLU A 208 30.46 -91.11 24.30
C GLU A 208 31.37 -90.78 25.50
N ASP A 209 31.03 -91.26 26.70
CA ASP A 209 31.73 -92.42 27.31
C ASP A 209 31.27 -92.68 28.77
N SER A 210 31.19 -93.99 29.07
CA SER A 210 31.18 -94.67 30.39
C SER A 210 29.91 -94.71 31.23
#